data_AF-A0AB36TBU3-F1
#
_entry.id   AF-A0AB36TBU3-F1
#
_cell.length_a   1.000
_cell.length_b   1.000
_cell.length_c   1.000
_cell.angle_alpha   90.00
_cell.angle_beta   90.00
_cell.angle_gamma   90.00
#
_symmetry.space_group_name_H-M   'P 1'
#
loop_
_entity.id
_entity.type
_entity.pdbx_description
1 polymer ?
#
loop_
_entity_poly.entity_id
_entity_poly.type
_entity_poly.pdbx_seq_one_letter_code
_entity_poly.pdbx_strand_id
1 'polypeptide(L)' 'MIIGDTVLSSYISENGIYSGTESLFKIDESTYLNRGFAFNGENKLSSWEVKLERL' A
#
# COMPACT_ATOMS: atom_id res chain seq x y z
N MET A 1 9.63 4.22 0.60
CA MET A 1 10.53 4.16 1.78
C MET A 1 10.64 2.71 2.23
N ILE A 2 11.81 2.25 2.64
CA ILE A 2 12.00 0.90 3.20
C ILE A 2 12.41 1.06 4.66
N ILE A 3 11.73 0.36 5.57
CA ILE A 3 11.99 0.35 7.01
C ILE A 3 11.99 -1.12 7.47
N GLY A 4 13.16 -1.67 7.77
CA GLY A 4 13.28 -3.08 8.13
C GLY A 4 12.73 -4.00 7.05
N ASP A 5 11.73 -4.80 7.41
CA ASP A 5 10.98 -5.74 6.57
C ASP A 5 9.77 -5.12 5.86
N THR A 6 9.59 -3.80 5.97
CA THR A 6 8.42 -3.08 5.49
C THR A 6 8.78 -2.12 4.37
N VAL A 7 8.05 -2.17 3.25
CA VAL A 7 8.04 -1.14 2.22
C VAL A 7 6.82 -0.26 2.42
N LEU A 8 7.04 1.04 2.60
CA LEU A 8 5.99 2.05 2.59
C LEU A 8 6.01 2.77 1.23
N SER A 9 4.86 2.80 0.56
CA SER A 9 4.66 3.53 -0.68
C SER A 9 3.54 4.54 -0.50
N SER A 10 3.73 5.74 -1.02
CA SER A 10 2.72 6.79 -1.03
C SER A 10 2.76 7.49 -2.38
N TYR A 11 1.61 7.92 -2.86
CA TYR A 11 1.50 8.64 -4.12
C TYR A 11 0.48 9.78 -4.02
N ILE A 12 0.68 10.77 -4.88
CA ILE A 12 -0.28 11.83 -5.19
C ILE A 12 -0.27 11.95 -6.72
N SER A 13 -1.44 12.03 -7.35
CA SER A 13 -1.54 12.26 -8.80
C SER A 13 -1.05 13.65 -9.18
N GLU A 14 -0.70 13.87 -10.45
CA GLU A 14 -0.18 15.15 -10.94
C GLU A 14 -1.10 16.34 -10.61
N ASN A 15 -2.41 16.16 -10.68
CA ASN A 15 -3.40 17.18 -10.35
C ASN A 15 -3.77 17.25 -8.86
N GLY A 16 -3.14 16.44 -8.00
CA GLY A 16 -3.39 16.40 -6.56
C GLY A 16 -4.68 15.73 -6.11
N ILE A 17 -5.55 15.29 -7.05
CA ILE A 17 -6.88 14.77 -6.72
C ILE A 17 -6.80 13.36 -6.13
N TYR A 18 -5.99 12.48 -6.70
CA TYR A 18 -5.87 11.11 -6.23
C TYR A 18 -4.66 10.98 -5.32
N SER A 19 -4.85 10.33 -4.18
CA SER A 19 -3.77 10.05 -3.26
C SER A 19 -3.95 8.69 -2.61
N GLY A 20 -2.88 8.14 -2.07
CA GLY A 20 -2.97 6.88 -1.36
C GLY A 20 -1.65 6.49 -0.74
N THR A 21 -1.73 5.49 0.12
CA THR A 21 -0.55 4.86 0.69
C THR A 21 -0.80 3.37 0.85
N GLU A 22 0.28 2.61 0.79
CA GLU A 22 0.27 1.20 1.12
C GLU A 22 1.54 0.84 1.91
N SER A 23 1.41 -0.21 2.71
CA SER A 23 2.50 -0.88 3.41
C SER A 23 2.56 -2.34 2.96
N LEU A 24 3.73 -2.76 2.49
CA LEU A 24 4.04 -4.15 2.19
C LEU A 24 5.00 -4.68 3.25
N PHE A 25 4.52 -5.58 4.09
CA PHE A 25 5.27 -6.20 5.19
C PHE A 25 5.71 -7.61 4.78
N LYS A 26 7.01 -7.89 4.80
CA LYS A 26 7.56 -9.23 4.56
C LYS A 26 7.38 -10.07 5.83
N ILE A 27 6.61 -11.15 5.75
CA ILE A 27 6.43 -12.10 6.85
C ILE A 27 7.57 -13.13 6.84
N ASP A 28 7.85 -13.67 5.65
CA ASP A 28 8.90 -14.67 5.42
C ASP A 28 9.39 -14.57 3.96
N GLU A 29 10.25 -15.50 3.52
CA GLU A 29 10.83 -15.47 2.17
C GLU A 29 9.80 -15.61 1.03
N SER A 30 8.62 -16.17 1.32
CA SER A 30 7.55 -16.43 0.35
C SER A 30 6.27 -15.64 0.60
N THR A 31 6.13 -15.00 1.76
CA THR A 31 4.86 -14.41 2.20
C THR A 31 4.98 -12.94 2.52
N TYR A 32 4.03 -12.15 2.03
CA TYR A 32 3.91 -10.73 2.35
C TYR A 32 2.47 -10.38 2.72
N LEU A 33 2.33 -9.36 3.57
CA LEU A 33 1.05 -8.73 3.88
C LEU A 33 1.04 -7.32 3.30
N ASN A 34 0.07 -7.03 2.45
CA ASN A 34 -0.15 -5.70 1.90
C ASN A 34 -1.43 -5.10 2.49
N ARG A 35 -1.33 -3.83 2.90
CA ARG A 35 -2.47 -3.03 3.34
C ARG A 35 -2.36 -1.66 2.72
N GLY A 36 -3.48 -1.11 2.28
CA GLY A 36 -3.46 0.22 1.68
C GLY A 36 -4.84 0.81 1.52
N PHE A 37 -4.83 2.07 1.10
CA PHE A 37 -6.03 2.83 0.79
C PHE A 37 -5.77 3.85 -0.31
N ALA A 38 -6.85 4.25 -0.97
CA ALA A 38 -6.84 5.28 -2.00
C ALA A 38 -7.99 6.28 -1.79
N PHE A 39 -7.73 7.53 -2.13
CA PHE A 39 -8.64 8.66 -2.01
C PHE A 39 -8.84 9.38 -3.35
N ASN A 40 -10.01 10.00 -3.51
CA ASN A 40 -10.34 11.01 -4.51
C ASN A 40 -10.74 12.28 -3.75
N GLY A 41 -9.79 13.19 -3.59
CA GLY A 41 -9.87 14.31 -2.64
C GLY A 41 -10.08 13.78 -1.22
N GLU A 42 -11.16 14.21 -0.58
CA GLU A 42 -11.53 13.78 0.78
C GLU A 42 -12.33 12.45 0.79
N ASN A 43 -12.73 11.94 -0.39
CA ASN A 43 -13.56 10.74 -0.49
C ASN A 43 -12.68 9.49 -0.56
N LYS A 44 -12.91 8.54 0.35
CA LYS A 44 -12.25 7.23 0.27
C LYS A 44 -12.78 6.46 -0.95
N LEU A 45 -11.88 6.07 -1.86
CA LEU A 45 -12.21 5.23 -3.01
C LEU A 45 -12.21 3.75 -2.62
N SER A 46 -11.16 3.30 -1.95
CA SER A 46 -10.96 1.90 -1.60
C SER A 46 -9.99 1.75 -0.43
N SER A 47 -10.08 0.62 0.24
CA SER A 47 -9.12 0.14 1.24
C SER A 47 -9.05 -1.37 1.14
N TRP A 48 -7.85 -1.94 1.31
CA TRP A 48 -7.64 -3.38 1.13
C TRP A 48 -6.67 -3.95 2.15
N GLU A 49 -6.78 -5.26 2.32
CA GLU A 49 -5.84 -6.12 3.01
C GLU A 49 -5.66 -7.38 2.16
N VAL A 50 -4.42 -7.71 1.81
CA VAL A 50 -4.08 -8.82 0.91
C VAL A 50 -2.88 -9.58 1.46
N LYS A 51 -2.98 -10.91 1.49
CA LYS A 51 -1.83 -11.80 1.68
C LYS A 51 -1.30 -12.18 0.30
N LEU A 52 -0.02 -11.91 0.05
CA LEU A 52 0.68 -12.27 -1.18
C LEU A 52 1.58 -13.48 -0.89
N GLU A 53 1.48 -14.50 -1.73
CA GLU A 53 2.26 -15.73 -1.63
C GLU A 53 3.03 -15.96 -2.94
N ARG A 54 4.32 -16.25 -2.82
CA ARG A 54 5.17 -16.64 -3.94
C ARG A 54 5.02 -18.14 -4.19
N LEU A 55 4.44 -18.49 -5.33
CA LEU A 55 4.29 -19.87 -5.83
C LEU A 55 5.59 -20.39 -6.48
#